data_AF-A0A6M6BIF5-F1
#
_entry.id   AF-A0A6M6BIF5-F1
#
_cell.length_a   1.000
_cell.length_b   1.000
_cell.length_c   1.000
_cell.angle_alpha   90.00
_cell.angle_beta   90.00
_cell.angle_gamma   90.00
#
_symmetry.space_group_name_H-M   'P 1'
#
loop_
_entity.id
_entity.type
_entity.pdbx_description
1 polymer ?
#
loop_
_entity_poly.entity_id
_entity_poly.type
_entity_poly.pdbx_seq_one_letter_code
_entity_poly.pdbx_strand_id
1 'polypeptide(L)'
;MSIWHENYEQLVFSSDEVAGYCFTLVFSTQLICFIMTICLTRDSVANGDDDNAPHICRFIVPDNTSLAEILRLIPTQAYLATIGGGKATWSVVSGRPVAVVAQQWSETKLLSWQTSRLTSLNVTDNTLYLHFNYHAQIEPEIVYQVLSRLKLTSSR
;
A
#
# COMPACT_ATOMS: atom_id res chain seq x y z
N MET A 1 -20.73 -42.39 -18.15
CA MET A 1 -22.04 -41.81 -17.78
C MET A 1 -21.87 -41.22 -16.40
N SER A 2 -21.97 -39.92 -16.15
CA SER A 2 -22.81 -38.92 -16.81
C SER A 2 -22.10 -37.57 -16.95
N ILE A 3 -22.50 -36.86 -18.00
CA ILE A 3 -22.13 -35.49 -18.38
C ILE A 3 -23.14 -34.54 -17.71
N TRP A 4 -22.65 -33.43 -17.15
CA TRP A 4 -23.33 -32.15 -16.90
C TRP A 4 -22.17 -31.12 -16.84
N HIS A 5 -21.84 -30.21 -17.79
CA HIS A 5 -22.62 -29.12 -18.43
C HIS A 5 -23.51 -28.44 -17.37
N GLU A 6 -23.40 -27.14 -17.02
CA GLU A 6 -23.27 -25.95 -17.85
C GLU A 6 -23.27 -24.67 -16.98
N ASN A 7 -22.63 -23.61 -17.52
CA ASN A 7 -23.08 -22.21 -17.55
C ASN A 7 -23.35 -21.39 -16.26
N TYR A 8 -23.51 -20.09 -16.49
CA TYR A 8 -23.88 -18.96 -15.63
C TYR A 8 -22.70 -18.08 -15.21
N GLU A 9 -22.28 -17.14 -16.05
CA GLU A 9 -22.93 -15.88 -16.46
C GLU A 9 -23.07 -14.81 -15.37
N GLN A 10 -22.43 -13.68 -15.68
CA GLN A 10 -22.76 -12.29 -15.37
C GLN A 10 -22.68 -11.80 -13.91
N LEU A 11 -21.55 -11.14 -13.63
CA LEU A 11 -21.40 -10.10 -12.62
C LEU A 11 -22.37 -8.96 -12.91
N VAL A 12 -23.37 -8.76 -12.04
CA VAL A 12 -24.16 -7.52 -12.01
C VAL A 12 -23.60 -6.65 -10.88
N PHE A 13 -22.90 -5.59 -11.26
CA PHE A 13 -22.51 -4.51 -10.34
C PHE A 13 -23.66 -3.50 -10.32
N SER A 14 -24.48 -3.53 -9.27
CA SER A 14 -25.43 -2.44 -9.01
C SER A 14 -24.66 -1.33 -8.30
N SER A 15 -24.50 -0.21 -9.01
CA SER A 15 -24.06 1.05 -8.43
C SER A 15 -25.30 1.75 -7.93
N ASP A 16 -25.53 1.74 -6.63
CA ASP A 16 -26.35 2.76 -6.00
C ASP A 16 -25.69 3.23 -4.69
N GLU A 17 -25.36 4.50 -4.77
CA GLU A 17 -24.75 5.40 -3.82
C GLU A 17 -25.72 5.70 -2.68
N VAL A 18 -25.34 5.46 -1.41
CA VAL A 18 -25.61 6.37 -0.28
C VAL A 18 -24.88 5.94 1.00
N ALA A 19 -24.02 6.84 1.47
CA ALA A 19 -23.63 7.10 2.86
C ALA A 19 -23.57 5.92 3.88
N GLY A 20 -22.35 5.60 4.31
CA GLY A 20 -22.10 4.87 5.55
C GLY A 20 -21.34 3.57 5.33
N TYR A 21 -20.09 3.54 5.76
CA TYR A 21 -19.26 2.34 5.81
C TYR A 21 -19.94 1.26 6.67
N CYS A 22 -20.54 0.26 6.04
CA CYS A 22 -20.79 -1.05 6.63
C CYS A 22 -20.90 -2.09 5.51
N PHE A 23 -19.75 -2.60 5.03
CA PHE A 23 -19.75 -3.71 4.10
C PHE A 23 -20.06 -5.00 4.87
N THR A 24 -21.32 -5.44 4.82
CA THR A 24 -21.71 -6.77 5.30
C THR A 24 -21.45 -7.77 4.18
N LEU A 25 -20.38 -8.57 4.33
CA LEU A 25 -20.09 -9.71 3.46
C LEU A 25 -21.08 -10.84 3.75
N VAL A 26 -21.96 -11.16 2.79
CA VAL A 26 -22.72 -12.41 2.82
C VAL A 26 -21.88 -13.47 2.12
N PHE A 27 -21.29 -14.36 2.93
CA PHE A 27 -20.44 -15.46 2.50
C PHE A 27 -21.26 -16.53 1.77
N SER A 28 -20.79 -16.96 0.60
CA SER A 28 -21.14 -18.28 0.07
C SER A 28 -19.92 -18.92 -0.56
N THR A 29 -19.62 -20.12 -0.08
CA THR A 29 -18.51 -21.03 -0.41
C THR A 29 -17.11 -20.62 0.06
N GLN A 30 -16.73 -21.30 1.14
CA GLN A 30 -15.44 -21.43 1.83
C GLN A 30 -14.16 -21.21 1.00
N LEU A 31 -13.81 -19.95 0.71
CA LEU A 31 -12.43 -19.51 0.85
C LEU A 31 -12.31 -18.85 2.22
N ILE A 32 -11.48 -19.41 3.09
CA ILE A 32 -10.97 -18.66 4.24
C ILE A 32 -10.11 -17.54 3.62
N CYS A 33 -10.69 -16.35 3.45
CA CYS A 33 -9.88 -15.16 3.20
C CYS A 33 -9.10 -14.90 4.47
N PHE A 34 -7.84 -15.37 4.52
CA PHE A 34 -6.90 -14.90 5.52
C PHE A 34 -6.71 -13.40 5.31
N ILE A 35 -6.74 -12.64 6.41
CA ILE A 35 -6.71 -11.18 6.41
C ILE A 35 -5.44 -10.67 7.10
N MET A 36 -4.74 -9.75 6.46
CA MET A 36 -3.51 -9.15 6.93
C MET A 36 -3.76 -7.71 7.35
N THR A 37 -3.18 -7.31 8.49
CA THR A 37 -3.21 -5.91 8.92
C THR A 37 -2.08 -5.15 8.25
N ILE A 38 -2.37 -3.97 7.72
CA ILE A 38 -1.38 -3.01 7.23
C ILE A 38 -1.24 -1.92 8.29
N CYS A 39 -0.02 -1.70 8.78
CA CYS A 39 0.30 -0.62 9.69
C CYS A 39 1.21 0.38 8.99
N LEU A 40 0.69 1.58 8.72
CA LEU A 40 1.41 2.68 8.11
C LEU A 40 1.89 3.67 9.15
N THR A 41 3.07 4.23 8.91
CA THR A 41 3.59 5.42 9.58
C THR A 41 4.22 6.33 8.53
N ARG A 42 4.28 7.63 8.78
CA ARG A 42 4.95 8.59 7.89
C ARG A 42 5.70 9.63 8.70
N ASP A 43 6.74 10.17 8.10
CA ASP A 43 7.39 11.39 8.58
C ASP A 43 6.44 12.59 8.53
N SER A 44 6.67 13.51 9.46
CA SER A 44 6.03 14.82 9.47
C SER A 44 6.57 15.71 8.36
N VAL A 45 5.73 16.60 7.83
CA VAL A 45 6.12 17.50 6.72
C VAL A 45 6.36 18.96 7.14
N ALA A 46 5.91 19.36 8.33
CA ALA A 46 6.07 20.72 8.86
C ALA A 46 5.85 20.79 10.38
N ASN A 47 6.31 21.89 10.99
CA ASN A 47 6.19 22.22 12.43
C ASN A 47 4.76 22.24 13.01
N GLY A 48 3.73 22.11 12.18
CA GLY A 48 2.31 22.04 12.57
C GLY A 48 1.59 20.76 12.13
N ASP A 49 2.28 19.83 11.45
CA ASP A 49 1.79 18.46 11.22
C ASP A 49 2.19 17.54 12.40
N ASP A 50 3.08 17.99 13.28
CA ASP A 50 3.61 17.20 14.40
C ASP A 50 2.62 16.96 15.56
N ASP A 51 1.51 17.68 15.62
CA ASP A 51 0.57 17.63 16.75
C ASP A 51 -0.08 16.25 16.95
N ASN A 52 0.04 15.33 15.97
CA ASN A 52 -0.46 13.95 16.04
C ASN A 52 0.57 12.89 15.58
N ALA A 53 1.86 13.16 15.74
CA ALA A 53 2.90 12.15 15.50
C ALA A 53 2.88 11.04 16.59
N PRO A 54 3.08 9.76 16.25
CA PRO A 54 3.26 9.22 14.90
C PRO A 54 1.93 9.11 14.14
N HIS A 55 1.93 9.53 12.88
CA HIS A 55 0.79 9.47 11.98
C HIS A 55 0.43 8.02 11.60
N ILE A 56 -0.11 7.26 12.54
CA ILE A 56 -0.42 5.85 12.35
C ILE A 56 -1.73 5.72 11.57
N CYS A 57 -1.71 4.94 10.49
CA CYS A 57 -2.91 4.48 9.81
C CYS A 57 -2.91 2.96 9.78
N ARG A 58 -4.07 2.34 10.02
CA ARG A 58 -4.24 0.89 9.96
C ARG A 58 -5.46 0.52 9.13
N PHE A 59 -5.31 -0.49 8.30
CA PHE A 59 -6.41 -1.10 7.57
C PHE A 59 -6.10 -2.58 7.31
N ILE A 60 -7.11 -3.34 6.88
CA ILE A 60 -7.02 -4.77 6.67
C ILE A 60 -7.16 -5.06 5.18
N VAL A 61 -6.37 -6.01 4.68
CA VAL A 61 -6.44 -6.49 3.29
C VAL A 61 -6.45 -8.02 3.26
N PRO A 62 -6.96 -8.65 2.19
CA PRO A 62 -6.73 -10.08 1.96
C PRO A 62 -5.23 -10.43 1.94
N ASP A 63 -4.82 -11.57 2.49
CA ASP A 63 -3.42 -12.01 2.57
C ASP A 63 -2.73 -12.16 1.20
N ASN A 64 -3.51 -12.39 0.14
CA ASN A 64 -3.02 -12.50 -1.22
C ASN A 64 -2.86 -11.14 -1.93
N THR A 65 -3.19 -10.04 -1.27
CA THR A 65 -3.03 -8.69 -1.84
C THR A 65 -1.56 -8.41 -2.08
N SER A 66 -1.21 -8.00 -3.29
CA SER A 66 0.17 -7.64 -3.63
C SER A 66 0.59 -6.33 -2.98
N LEU A 67 1.90 -6.13 -2.81
CA LEU A 67 2.43 -4.84 -2.35
C LEU A 67 2.00 -3.70 -3.30
N ALA A 68 1.97 -3.95 -4.61
CA ALA A 68 1.55 -2.96 -5.59
C ALA A 68 0.11 -2.49 -5.35
N GLU A 69 -0.80 -3.41 -5.04
CA GLU A 69 -2.19 -3.10 -4.72
C GLU A 69 -2.30 -2.36 -3.39
N ILE A 70 -1.60 -2.81 -2.35
CA ILE A 70 -1.56 -2.12 -1.04
C ILE A 70 -1.12 -0.66 -1.24
N LEU A 71 -0.03 -0.42 -1.98
CA LEU A 71 0.48 0.94 -2.21
C LEU A 71 -0.46 1.81 -3.03
N ARG A 72 -1.28 1.24 -3.92
CA ARG A 72 -2.31 2.00 -4.66
C ARG A 72 -3.44 2.50 -3.75
N LEU A 73 -3.75 1.78 -2.68
CA LEU A 73 -4.79 2.19 -1.73
C LEU A 73 -4.37 3.41 -0.90
N ILE A 74 -3.07 3.64 -0.69
CA ILE A 74 -2.59 4.63 0.29
C ILE A 74 -2.82 6.08 -0.17
N PRO A 75 -2.46 6.49 -1.41
CA PRO A 75 -2.79 7.82 -1.92
C PRO A 75 -4.30 8.09 -1.95
N THR A 76 -5.11 7.07 -2.25
CA THR A 76 -6.58 7.23 -2.31
C THR A 76 -7.23 7.53 -0.96
N GLN A 77 -6.52 7.23 0.14
CA GLN A 77 -6.97 7.52 1.51
C GLN A 77 -6.55 8.92 1.99
N ALA A 78 -5.97 9.76 1.12
CA ALA A 78 -5.41 11.08 1.47
C ALA A 78 -4.41 11.02 2.64
N TYR A 79 -3.73 9.88 2.81
CA TYR A 79 -2.86 9.63 3.96
C TYR A 79 -1.54 10.42 3.90
N LEU A 80 -0.98 10.58 2.69
CA LEU A 80 0.24 11.35 2.48
C LEU A 80 -0.10 12.84 2.35
N ALA A 81 0.60 13.67 3.11
CA ALA A 81 0.42 15.11 3.04
C ALA A 81 0.69 15.64 1.62
N THR A 82 -0.23 16.47 1.14
CA THR A 82 -0.14 17.16 -0.13
C THR A 82 0.53 18.50 0.11
N ILE A 83 1.65 18.76 -0.55
CA ILE A 83 2.49 19.94 -0.28
C ILE A 83 2.30 21.00 -1.38
N GLY A 84 2.31 22.27 -0.98
CA GLY A 84 2.32 23.40 -1.91
C GLY A 84 3.52 23.30 -2.86
N GLY A 85 3.25 23.40 -4.17
CA GLY A 85 4.24 23.18 -5.23
C GLY A 85 4.10 21.84 -5.94
N GLY A 86 3.35 20.87 -5.39
CA GLY A 86 2.98 19.66 -6.13
C GLY A 86 4.05 18.56 -6.19
N LYS A 87 5.21 18.77 -5.54
CA LYS A 87 6.41 17.95 -5.72
C LYS A 87 6.79 17.09 -4.51
N ALA A 88 5.86 16.79 -3.61
CA ALA A 88 6.18 15.97 -2.45
C ALA A 88 6.66 14.58 -2.88
N THR A 89 7.82 14.17 -2.38
CA THR A 89 8.43 12.87 -2.66
C THR A 89 8.56 12.06 -1.39
N TRP A 90 8.22 10.78 -1.46
CA TRP A 90 8.22 9.83 -0.36
C TRP A 90 8.89 8.52 -0.76
N SER A 91 9.70 7.95 0.14
CA SER A 91 10.16 6.58 -0.01
C SER A 91 9.37 5.68 0.94
N VAL A 92 8.92 4.53 0.45
CA VAL A 92 8.25 3.52 1.30
C VAL A 92 9.27 2.51 1.75
N VAL A 93 9.28 2.19 3.04
CA VAL A 93 10.23 1.27 3.68
C VAL A 93 9.48 0.23 4.50
N SER A 94 9.94 -1.02 4.43
CA SER A 94 9.53 -2.13 5.30
C SER A 94 10.74 -2.99 5.64
N GLY A 95 11.51 -2.54 6.65
CA GLY A 95 12.88 -3.04 6.93
C GLY A 95 13.93 -2.69 5.86
N ARG A 96 13.48 -2.37 4.64
CA ARG A 96 14.26 -1.91 3.49
C ARG A 96 13.37 -1.07 2.56
N PRO A 97 13.92 -0.18 1.71
CA PRO A 97 13.14 0.56 0.73
C PRO A 97 12.41 -0.40 -0.22
N VAL A 98 11.13 -0.13 -0.48
CA VAL A 98 10.27 -0.94 -1.36
C VAL A 98 9.69 -0.20 -2.56
N ALA A 99 9.48 1.11 -2.43
CA ALA A 99 8.88 1.92 -3.47
C ALA A 99 9.20 3.41 -3.29
N VAL A 100 8.93 4.18 -4.33
CA VAL A 100 8.90 5.65 -4.30
C VAL A 100 7.53 6.13 -4.74
N VAL A 101 6.93 6.99 -3.92
CA VAL A 101 5.66 7.67 -4.18
C VAL A 101 5.95 9.15 -4.37
N ALA A 102 5.37 9.77 -5.38
CA ALA A 102 5.53 11.19 -5.61
C ALA A 102 4.18 11.81 -5.96
N GLN A 103 3.91 12.99 -5.42
CA GLN A 103 2.67 13.73 -5.65
C GLN A 103 2.46 14.07 -7.15
N GLN A 104 3.55 14.24 -7.89
CA GLN A 104 3.54 14.52 -9.33
C GLN A 104 3.48 13.26 -10.22
N TRP A 105 3.51 12.06 -9.64
CA TRP A 105 3.40 10.81 -10.40
C TRP A 105 1.97 10.26 -10.35
N SER A 106 1.50 9.74 -11.48
CA SER A 106 0.20 9.07 -11.57
C SER A 106 0.21 7.70 -10.87
N GLU A 107 1.38 7.07 -10.76
CA GLU A 107 1.54 5.76 -10.15
C GLU A 107 2.78 5.68 -9.26
N THR A 108 2.71 4.82 -8.26
CA THR A 108 3.84 4.49 -7.39
C THR A 108 4.85 3.62 -8.14
N LYS A 109 6.14 3.96 -8.07
CA LYS A 109 7.20 3.14 -8.67
C LYS A 109 7.77 2.17 -7.65
N LEU A 110 7.62 0.88 -7.91
CA LEU A 110 8.22 -0.21 -7.14
C LEU A 110 9.72 -0.32 -7.45
N LEU A 111 10.53 -0.64 -6.45
CA LEU A 111 11.95 -0.91 -6.66
C LEU A 111 12.11 -2.34 -7.23
N SER A 112 12.49 -2.42 -8.51
CA SER A 112 12.34 -3.58 -9.40
C SER A 112 13.12 -4.85 -9.01
N TRP A 113 14.10 -4.77 -8.13
CA TRP A 113 14.79 -5.94 -7.58
C TRP A 113 14.00 -6.64 -6.46
N GLN A 114 12.78 -6.18 -6.16
CA GLN A 114 11.95 -6.65 -5.06
C GLN A 114 10.57 -7.11 -5.53
N THR A 115 10.53 -7.99 -6.53
CA THR A 115 9.43 -8.95 -6.74
C THR A 115 9.35 -9.97 -5.59
N SER A 116 9.65 -9.53 -4.38
CA SER A 116 9.80 -10.37 -3.20
C SER A 116 8.45 -10.47 -2.52
N ARG A 117 7.99 -11.69 -2.30
CA ARG A 117 6.80 -12.02 -1.51
C ARG A 117 6.73 -11.13 -0.27
N LEU A 118 5.52 -10.75 0.16
CA LEU A 118 5.31 -9.93 1.37
C LEU A 118 6.04 -10.48 2.60
N THR A 119 6.23 -11.80 2.67
CA THR A 119 7.00 -12.50 3.72
C THR A 119 8.47 -12.06 3.86
N SER A 120 9.01 -11.35 2.87
CA SER A 120 10.38 -10.81 2.89
C SER A 120 10.45 -9.35 3.36
N LEU A 121 9.30 -8.78 3.73
CA LEU A 121 9.14 -7.46 4.29
C LEU A 121 9.03 -7.56 5.82
N ASN A 122 8.94 -6.41 6.49
CA ASN A 122 8.74 -6.39 7.93
C ASN A 122 7.30 -6.78 8.28
N VAL A 123 7.08 -8.08 8.44
CA VAL A 123 5.80 -8.68 8.85
C VAL A 123 5.97 -9.32 10.22
N THR A 124 5.17 -8.91 11.20
CA THR A 124 5.11 -9.51 12.55
C THR A 124 3.65 -9.66 12.94
N ASP A 125 3.26 -10.80 13.52
CA ASP A 125 1.88 -11.07 13.97
C ASP A 125 0.79 -10.73 12.93
N ASN A 126 0.98 -11.20 11.70
CA ASN A 126 0.13 -10.93 10.54
C ASN A 126 -0.08 -9.43 10.23
N THR A 127 0.87 -8.60 10.64
CA THR A 127 0.89 -7.15 10.40
C THR A 127 2.07 -6.78 9.53
N LEU A 128 1.82 -6.23 8.35
CA LEU A 128 2.83 -5.61 7.50
C LEU A 128 3.05 -4.17 7.93
N TYR A 129 4.29 -3.84 8.28
CA TYR A 129 4.68 -2.49 8.67
C TYR A 129 5.29 -1.76 7.48
N LEU A 130 4.72 -0.60 7.13
CA LEU A 130 5.23 0.32 6.13
C LEU A 130 5.50 1.67 6.77
N HIS A 131 6.65 2.24 6.45
CA HIS A 131 7.02 3.60 6.86
C HIS A 131 7.30 4.45 5.63
N PHE A 132 6.79 5.69 5.62
CA PHE A 132 6.99 6.66 4.56
C PHE A 132 7.97 7.74 5.00
N ASN A 133 9.20 7.69 4.49
CA ASN A 133 10.15 8.77 4.72
C ASN A 133 9.84 9.95 3.79
N TYR A 134 9.83 11.16 4.34
CA TYR A 134 9.60 12.38 3.58
C TYR A 134 10.91 12.90 2.97
N HIS A 135 10.92 13.12 1.66
CA HIS A 135 12.07 13.66 0.91
C HIS A 135 11.83 15.09 0.44
N ALA A 136 10.97 15.84 1.13
CA ALA A 136 10.63 17.21 0.74
C ALA A 136 10.17 17.29 -0.73
N GLN A 137 10.70 18.26 -1.47
CA GLN A 137 10.47 18.45 -2.91
C GLN A 137 11.64 17.95 -3.77
N ILE A 138 12.44 17.00 -3.26
CA ILE A 138 13.52 16.38 -4.05
C ILE A 138 12.90 15.68 -5.26
N GLU A 139 13.53 15.82 -6.43
CA GLU A 139 13.05 15.20 -7.66
C GLU A 139 12.95 13.67 -7.51
N PRO A 140 11.76 13.07 -7.71
CA PRO A 140 11.49 11.70 -7.32
C PRO A 140 12.25 10.67 -8.16
N GLU A 141 12.64 11.02 -9.38
CA GLU A 141 13.49 10.16 -10.19
C GLU A 141 14.91 10.04 -9.59
N ILE A 142 15.44 11.09 -8.97
CA ILE A 142 16.73 11.02 -8.27
C ILE A 142 16.61 10.05 -7.10
N VAL A 143 15.56 10.19 -6.28
CA VAL A 143 15.30 9.30 -5.14
C VAL A 143 15.16 7.85 -5.60
N TYR A 144 14.37 7.60 -6.65
CA TYR A 144 14.20 6.27 -7.23
C TYR A 144 15.51 5.68 -7.76
N GLN A 145 16.31 6.45 -8.49
CA GLN A 145 17.60 6.01 -9.01
C GLN A 145 18.60 5.69 -7.90
N VAL A 146 18.65 6.50 -6.84
CA VAL A 146 19.50 6.24 -5.69
C VAL A 146 19.07 4.95 -4.99
N LEU A 147 17.78 4.83 -4.63
CA LEU A 147 17.27 3.68 -3.89
C LEU A 147 17.31 2.38 -4.70
N SER A 148 17.09 2.43 -6.02
CA SER A 148 17.16 1.26 -6.89
C SER A 148 18.57 0.68 -7.03
N ARG A 149 19.61 1.48 -6.76
CA ARG A 149 21.02 1.05 -6.80
C ARG A 149 21.52 0.54 -5.45
N LEU A 150 20.79 0.79 -4.37
CA LEU A 150 21.16 0.29 -3.04
C LEU A 150 20.98 -1.24 -2.98
N LYS A 151 22.08 -1.97 -3.07
CA LYS A 151 22.12 -3.39 -2.70
C LYS A 151 22.31 -3.51 -1.19
N LEU A 152 21.23 -3.31 -0.44
CA LEU A 152 21.23 -3.60 0.99
C LEU A 152 21.27 -5.12 1.16
N THR A 153 22.46 -5.66 1.41
CA THR A 153 22.65 -7.03 1.86
C THR A 153 22.21 -7.06 3.32
N SER A 154 21.07 -7.68 3.60
CA SER A 154 20.62 -7.88 4.97
C SER A 154 21.61 -8.86 5.64
N SER A 155 22.50 -8.35 6.48
CA SER A 155 23.25 -9.20 7.41
C SER A 155 22.26 -9.67 8.47
N ARG A 156 22.14 -10.98 8.59
CA ARG A 156 21.38 -11.64 9.65
C ARG A 156 21.98 -11.36 11.02
#